data_AF-A0A2D6AQK0-F1
#
_entry.id   AF-A0A2D6AQK0-F1
#
_cell.length_a   1.000
_cell.length_b   1.000
_cell.length_c   1.000
_cell.angle_alpha   90.00
_cell.angle_beta   90.00
_cell.angle_gamma   90.00
#
_symmetry.space_group_name_H-M   'P 1'
#
loop_
_entity.id
_entity.type
_entity.pdbx_description
1 polymer ?
#
loop_
_entity_poly.entity_id
_entity_poly.type
_entity_poly.pdbx_seq_one_letter_code
_entity_poly.pdbx_strand_id
1 'polypeptide(L)'
;MDEITLVNLLNKICEANDDLTWKLNCQYDDGQNNSIMQVKFIRLSSKAEISCISFQMETGLIYQGRHSGMVNFQKAMLLTDVLLDILIYESSKLPISQN
;
A
#
# COMPACT_ATOMS: atom_id res chain seq x y z
N MET A 1 3.83 -0.48 -14.76
CA MET A 1 4.49 -0.97 -13.53
C MET A 1 4.43 -2.47 -13.57
N ASP A 2 5.56 -3.17 -13.36
CA ASP A 2 5.54 -4.63 -13.38
C ASP A 2 4.76 -5.14 -12.16
N GLU A 3 3.71 -5.93 -12.41
CA GLU A 3 2.85 -6.53 -11.36
C GLU A 3 3.67 -7.28 -10.30
N ILE A 4 4.77 -7.89 -10.73
CA ILE A 4 5.74 -8.59 -9.89
C ILE A 4 6.37 -7.65 -8.85
N THR A 5 6.75 -6.44 -9.26
CA THR A 5 7.39 -5.46 -8.38
C THR A 5 6.41 -4.96 -7.31
N LEU A 6 5.14 -4.75 -7.69
CA LEU A 6 4.08 -4.35 -6.77
C LEU A 6 3.83 -5.44 -5.71
N VAL A 7 3.59 -6.67 -6.14
CA VAL A 7 3.33 -7.80 -5.23
C VAL A 7 4.52 -8.05 -4.29
N ASN A 8 5.75 -7.95 -4.80
CA ASN A 8 6.95 -8.11 -3.99
C ASN A 8 7.08 -7.02 -2.91
N LEU A 9 6.76 -5.76 -3.22
CA LEU A 9 6.77 -4.69 -2.23
C LEU A 9 5.69 -4.87 -1.16
N LEU A 10 4.47 -5.24 -1.58
CA LEU A 10 3.37 -5.54 -0.68
C LEU A 10 3.72 -6.69 0.28
N ASN A 11 4.33 -7.76 -0.24
CA ASN A 11 4.78 -8.89 0.58
C ASN A 11 5.88 -8.50 1.55
N LYS A 12 6.87 -7.70 1.13
CA LYS A 12 7.94 -7.21 2.02
C LYS A 12 7.40 -6.37 3.18
N ILE A 13 6.35 -5.58 2.96
CA ILE A 13 5.70 -4.81 4.04
C ILE A 13 5.06 -5.75 5.06
N CYS A 14 4.42 -6.83 4.60
CA CYS A 14 3.86 -7.86 5.48
C CYS A 14 4.94 -8.70 6.18
N GLU A 15 6.08 -8.95 5.55
CA GLU A 15 7.24 -9.61 6.19
C GLU A 15 7.86 -8.74 7.29
N ALA A 16 7.81 -7.40 7.14
CA ALA A 16 8.26 -6.47 8.17
C ALA A 16 7.29 -6.39 9.36
N ASN A 17 6.03 -6.79 9.19
CA ASN A 17 5.03 -6.74 10.25
C ASN A 17 4.03 -7.90 10.07
N ASP A 18 4.27 -8.99 10.80
CA ASP A 18 3.48 -10.23 10.72
C ASP A 18 1.98 -10.04 11.02
N ASP A 19 1.60 -8.94 11.67
CA ASP A 19 0.19 -8.61 11.93
C ASP A 19 -0.48 -7.88 10.75
N LEU A 20 0.23 -7.60 9.66
CA LEU A 20 -0.33 -6.95 8.48
C LEU A 20 -0.61 -7.95 7.36
N THR A 21 -1.75 -7.76 6.71
CA THR A 21 -2.07 -8.38 5.42
C THR A 21 -2.54 -7.33 4.44
N TRP A 22 -2.37 -7.57 3.15
CA TRP A 22 -2.83 -6.67 2.11
C TRP A 22 -3.96 -7.28 1.28
N LYS A 23 -4.82 -6.43 0.75
CA LYS A 23 -5.86 -6.80 -0.22
C LYS A 23 -5.89 -5.78 -1.35
N LEU A 24 -6.13 -6.27 -2.55
CA LEU A 24 -6.28 -5.45 -3.75
C LEU A 24 -7.73 -5.56 -4.23
N ASN A 25 -8.42 -4.42 -4.32
CA ASN A 25 -9.79 -4.32 -4.80
C ASN A 25 -9.82 -3.45 -6.05
N CYS A 26 -10.56 -3.86 -7.08
CA CYS A 26 -10.89 -2.96 -8.18
C CYS A 26 -12.08 -2.09 -7.75
N GLN A 27 -11.89 -0.77 -7.72
CA GLN A 27 -12.93 0.18 -7.32
C GLN A 27 -13.75 0.64 -8.51
N TYR A 28 -13.11 0.81 -9.67
CA TYR A 28 -13.74 1.29 -10.88
C TYR A 28 -12.98 0.77 -12.10
N ASP A 29 -13.73 0.28 -13.08
CA ASP A 29 -13.25 -0.13 -14.39
C ASP A 29 -14.24 0.45 -15.41
N ASP A 30 -13.82 1.43 -16.21
CA ASP A 30 -14.65 2.03 -17.25
C ASP A 30 -14.66 1.24 -18.56
N GLY A 31 -13.93 0.11 -18.63
CA GLY A 31 -13.76 -0.66 -19.87
C GLY A 31 -13.01 0.10 -20.98
N GLN A 32 -12.44 1.28 -20.69
CA GLN A 32 -11.68 2.15 -21.58
C GLN A 32 -10.26 2.43 -21.04
N ASN A 33 -9.68 1.48 -20.29
CA ASN A 33 -8.32 1.53 -19.73
C ASN A 33 -8.08 2.56 -18.61
N ASN A 34 -9.11 2.93 -17.84
CA ASN A 34 -8.91 3.65 -16.57
C ASN A 34 -9.33 2.78 -15.39
N SER A 35 -8.51 1.77 -15.08
CA SER A 35 -8.77 0.88 -13.95
C SER A 35 -8.25 1.54 -12.67
N ILE A 36 -9.17 1.96 -11.80
CA ILE A 36 -8.83 2.44 -10.46
C ILE A 36 -8.81 1.26 -9.52
N MET A 37 -7.60 0.89 -9.13
CA MET A 37 -7.32 -0.16 -8.17
C MET A 37 -7.12 0.43 -6.78
N GLN A 38 -7.43 -0.35 -5.76
CA GLN A 38 -7.33 0.06 -4.38
C GLN A 38 -6.57 -1.01 -3.58
N VAL A 39 -5.39 -0.64 -3.08
CA VAL A 39 -4.63 -1.44 -2.11
C VAL A 39 -5.08 -1.07 -0.71
N LYS A 40 -5.35 -2.08 0.11
CA LYS A 40 -5.65 -1.93 1.54
C LYS A 40 -4.70 -2.76 2.36
N PHE A 41 -4.17 -2.17 3.42
CA PHE A 41 -3.47 -2.90 4.48
C PHE A 41 -4.40 -3.06 5.67
N ILE A 42 -4.48 -4.27 6.19
CA ILE A 42 -5.41 -4.67 7.25
C ILE A 42 -4.59 -5.35 8.34
N ARG A 43 -4.85 -5.00 9.61
CA ARG A 43 -4.30 -5.79 10.73
C ARG A 43 -5.06 -7.09 10.90
N LEU A 44 -4.35 -8.21 10.98
CA LEU A 44 -4.95 -9.53 11.17
C LEU A 44 -5.61 -9.65 12.55
N SER A 45 -4.94 -9.15 13.59
CA SER A 45 -5.39 -9.18 14.98
C SER A 45 -6.74 -8.49 15.21
N SER A 46 -6.95 -7.34 14.58
CA SER A 46 -8.10 -6.46 14.83
C SER A 46 -9.05 -6.31 13.64
N LYS A 47 -8.67 -6.83 12.46
CA LYS A 47 -9.32 -6.58 11.17
C LYS A 47 -9.44 -5.08 10.84
N ALA A 48 -8.66 -4.23 11.50
CA ALA A 48 -8.68 -2.80 11.28
C ALA A 48 -7.98 -2.44 9.98
N GLU A 49 -8.60 -1.57 9.17
CA GLU A 49 -7.96 -0.99 7.99
C GLU A 49 -6.90 0.02 8.45
N ILE A 50 -5.64 -0.29 8.16
CA ILE A 50 -4.49 0.55 8.49
C ILE A 50 -4.21 1.51 7.33
N SER A 51 -4.39 1.03 6.10
CA SER A 51 -4.16 1.86 4.91
C SER A 51 -5.19 1.59 3.84
N CYS A 52 -5.46 2.62 3.07
CA CYS A 52 -6.24 2.54 1.86
C CYS A 52 -5.64 3.50 0.84
N ILE A 53 -5.16 2.95 -0.29
CA ILE A 53 -4.50 3.68 -1.36
C ILE A 53 -5.23 3.36 -2.65
N SER A 54 -5.77 4.37 -3.32
CA SER A 54 -6.43 4.24 -4.61
C SER A 54 -5.51 4.80 -5.70
N PHE A 55 -5.22 4.00 -6.71
CA PHE A 55 -4.27 4.29 -7.78
C PHE A 55 -4.80 3.81 -9.13
N GLN A 56 -4.28 4.39 -10.20
CA GLN A 56 -4.56 3.94 -11.55
C GLN A 56 -3.60 2.80 -11.90
N MET A 57 -4.11 1.66 -12.35
CA MET A 57 -3.31 0.46 -12.62
C MET A 57 -2.28 0.69 -13.73
N GLU A 58 -2.69 1.41 -14.78
CA GLU A 58 -1.90 1.58 -16.00
C GLU A 58 -0.70 2.50 -15.77
N THR A 59 -0.92 3.59 -15.04
CA THR A 59 0.12 4.61 -14.79
C THR A 59 0.82 4.42 -13.44
N GLY A 60 0.22 3.68 -12.51
CA GLY A 60 0.69 3.57 -11.13
C GLY A 60 0.52 4.85 -10.32
N LEU A 61 -0.21 5.85 -10.83
CA LEU A 61 -0.41 7.14 -10.17
C LEU A 61 -1.49 7.04 -9.10
N ILE A 62 -1.20 7.59 -7.92
CA ILE A 62 -2.14 7.65 -6.81
C ILE A 62 -3.14 8.79 -7.02
N TYR A 63 -4.42 8.44 -6.87
CA TYR A 63 -5.52 9.39 -6.77
C TYR A 63 -5.65 9.94 -5.36
N GLN A 64 -5.59 9.05 -4.38
CA GLN A 64 -5.68 9.36 -2.96
C GLN A 64 -5.16 8.19 -2.14
N GLY A 65 -4.63 8.47 -0.96
CA GLY A 65 -4.39 7.40 0.00
C GLY A 65 -4.17 7.91 1.41
N ARG A 66 -4.38 7.01 2.36
CA ARG A 66 -4.11 7.22 3.78
C ARG A 66 -3.42 5.98 4.35
N HIS A 67 -2.47 6.20 5.24
CA HIS A 67 -1.86 5.16 6.07
C HIS A 67 -1.90 5.62 7.53
N SER A 68 -2.23 4.71 8.44
CA SER A 68 -2.40 5.00 9.86
C SER A 68 -1.08 5.48 10.47
N GLY A 69 -0.99 6.79 10.73
CA GLY A 69 0.20 7.42 11.31
C GLY A 69 1.13 8.08 10.29
N MET A 70 0.70 8.18 9.02
CA MET A 70 1.33 9.04 8.01
C MET A 70 0.34 10.14 7.57
N VAL A 71 0.88 11.27 7.11
CA VAL A 71 0.08 12.33 6.48
C VAL A 71 -0.45 11.81 5.14
N ASN A 72 -1.68 12.19 4.77
CA ASN A 72 -2.34 11.74 3.53
C ASN A 72 -1.41 11.83 2.32
N PHE A 73 -1.36 10.76 1.52
CA PHE A 73 -0.55 10.72 0.32
C PHE A 73 -1.09 11.73 -0.70
N GLN A 74 -0.19 12.54 -1.26
CA GLN A 74 -0.56 13.58 -2.21
C GLN A 74 -0.90 12.99 -3.57
N LYS A 75 -1.77 13.68 -4.30
CA LYS A 75 -2.17 13.32 -5.67
C LYS A 75 -0.93 13.37 -6.58
N ALA A 76 -0.86 12.44 -7.54
CA ALA A 76 0.25 12.30 -8.51
C ALA A 76 1.58 11.73 -7.97
N MET A 77 1.61 11.14 -6.78
CA MET A 77 2.70 10.26 -6.36
C MET A 77 2.58 8.89 -7.04
N LEU A 78 3.71 8.23 -7.30
CA LEU A 78 3.72 6.84 -7.78
C LEU A 78 3.42 5.89 -6.61
N LEU A 79 2.67 4.83 -6.90
CA LEU A 79 2.35 3.79 -5.91
C LEU A 79 3.61 3.18 -5.31
N THR A 80 4.65 2.95 -6.12
CA THR A 80 5.94 2.41 -5.66
C THR A 80 6.55 3.27 -4.57
N ASP A 81 6.59 4.59 -4.76
CA ASP A 81 7.20 5.52 -3.80
C ASP A 81 6.43 5.47 -2.48
N VAL A 82 5.10 5.48 -2.54
CA VAL A 82 4.26 5.38 -1.34
C VAL A 82 4.40 4.04 -0.62
N LEU A 83 4.53 2.94 -1.37
CA LEU A 83 4.79 1.63 -0.75
C LEU A 83 6.18 1.56 -0.11
N LEU A 84 7.19 2.18 -0.71
CA LEU A 84 8.52 2.29 -0.11
C LEU A 84 8.47 3.13 1.17
N ASP A 85 7.75 4.25 1.17
CA ASP A 85 7.56 5.08 2.36
C ASP A 85 6.87 4.27 3.49
N ILE A 86 5.83 3.51 3.16
CA ILE A 86 5.14 2.62 4.12
C ILE A 86 6.08 1.54 4.63
N LEU A 87 6.88 0.93 3.75
CA LEU A 87 7.85 -0.09 4.14
C LEU A 87 8.88 0.47 5.13
N ILE A 88 9.44 1.65 4.84
CA ILE A 88 10.38 2.34 5.72
C ILE A 88 9.71 2.66 7.06
N TYR A 89 8.48 3.15 7.03
CA TYR A 89 7.73 3.51 8.23
C TYR A 89 7.42 2.30 9.12
N GLU A 90 6.90 1.21 8.57
CA GLU A 90 6.62 -0.01 9.33
C GLU A 90 7.93 -0.66 9.82
N SER A 91 9.00 -0.65 9.01
CA SER A 91 10.32 -1.09 9.46
C SER A 91 10.88 -0.23 10.60
N SER A 92 10.58 1.07 10.62
CA SER A 92 11.02 1.98 11.69
C SER A 92 10.22 1.81 13.00
N LYS A 93 9.03 1.22 12.94
CA LYS A 93 8.19 0.92 14.10
C LYS A 93 8.58 -0.36 14.81
N LEU A 94 9.32 -1.24 14.16
CA LEU A 94 9.93 -2.37 14.85
C LEU A 94 10.90 -1.79 15.89
N PRO A 95 10.76 -2.13 17.18
CA PRO A 95 11.84 -1.86 18.10
C PRO A 95 13.06 -2.57 17.55
N ILE A 96 14.17 -1.85 17.42
CA ILE A 96 15.48 -2.46 17.23
C ILE A 96 15.60 -3.51 18.33
N SER A 97 15.39 -4.79 18.00
CA SER A 97 15.85 -5.88 18.84
C SER A 97 17.36 -5.73 18.84
N GLN A 98 17.84 -5.02 19.87
CA GLN A 98 19.24 -5.03 20.25
C GLN A 98 19.58 -6.49 20.54
N ASN A 99 20.30 -7.11 19.61
CA ASN A 99 21.14 -8.26 19.87
C ASN A 99 22.54 -7.76 20.18
#